data_AF-A0A3S3CHU2-F1
#
_entry.id   AF-A0A3S3CHU2-F1
#
_cell.length_a   1.000
_cell.length_b   1.000
_cell.length_c   1.000
_cell.angle_alpha   90.00
_cell.angle_beta   90.00
_cell.angle_gamma   90.00
#
_symmetry.space_group_name_H-M   'P 1'
#
loop_
_entity.id
_entity.type
_entity.pdbx_description
1 polymer ?
#
loop_
_entity_poly.entity_id
_entity_poly.type
_entity_poly.pdbx_seq_one_letter_code
_entity_poly.pdbx_strand_id
1 'polypeptide(L)'
;MQTTLSKGDFARRIGVTPGRVSQYIAAGLIGPDALDGQGRNAKVVVAKAIEQIRQRRDIGQALGNGLSTKLGLDDNELDSEPGDAGPSADESTRPTKTPTIDDEIKRERLESERRRNRIAAQEEAVRRGQLLEASRVKAEMTKLAQAIEDENAGMLADFASAIAAEYQVPQRDVLHLLRRIRTEKKAGAADRARRRAASLPEQTETILEDNAA
;
A
#
# COMPACT_ATOMS: atom_id res chain seq x y z
N MET A 1 21.01 -32.83 -14.55
CA MET A 1 21.39 -33.12 -15.96
C MET A 1 21.16 -31.86 -16.78
N GLN A 2 22.15 -31.35 -17.52
CA GLN A 2 21.98 -30.14 -18.35
C GLN A 2 21.31 -30.50 -19.67
N THR A 3 20.04 -30.13 -19.85
CA THR A 3 19.34 -30.32 -21.13
C THR A 3 19.86 -29.31 -22.14
N THR A 4 20.58 -29.78 -23.15
CA THR A 4 21.01 -28.98 -24.30
C THR A 4 20.09 -29.23 -25.49
N LEU A 5 19.51 -28.16 -26.03
CA LEU A 5 18.58 -28.21 -27.16
C LEU A 5 19.17 -27.51 -28.39
N SER A 6 18.74 -27.89 -29.59
CA SER A 6 19.06 -27.10 -30.78
C SER A 6 18.42 -25.71 -30.68
N LYS A 7 18.94 -24.71 -31.41
CA LYS A 7 18.36 -23.35 -31.42
C LYS A 7 16.89 -23.35 -31.87
N GLY A 8 16.52 -24.27 -32.76
CA GLY A 8 15.13 -24.44 -33.22
C GLY A 8 14.22 -25.05 -32.16
N ASP A 9 14.70 -26.03 -31.41
CA ASP A 9 13.91 -26.69 -30.36
C ASP A 9 13.78 -25.80 -29.12
N PHE A 10 14.83 -25.03 -28.79
CA PHE A 10 14.76 -24.00 -27.76
C PHE A 10 13.75 -22.90 -28.11
N ALA A 11 13.73 -22.47 -29.38
CA ALA A 11 12.78 -21.46 -29.86
C ALA A 11 11.32 -21.93 -29.70
N ARG A 12 11.03 -23.19 -30.06
CA ARG A 12 9.70 -23.79 -29.87
C ARG A 12 9.32 -23.85 -28.38
N ARG A 13 10.26 -24.23 -27.51
CA ARG A 13 10.02 -24.37 -26.07
C ARG A 13 9.65 -23.05 -25.40
N ILE A 14 10.27 -21.93 -25.79
CA ILE A 14 9.98 -20.60 -25.23
C ILE A 14 8.90 -19.84 -26.01
N GLY A 15 8.33 -20.44 -27.05
CA GLY A 15 7.26 -19.86 -27.85
C GLY A 15 7.70 -18.70 -28.76
N VAL A 16 8.94 -18.71 -29.27
CA VAL A 16 9.46 -17.67 -30.18
C VAL A 16 9.97 -18.26 -31.49
N THR A 17 10.15 -17.42 -32.50
CA THR A 17 10.72 -17.85 -33.78
C THR A 17 12.23 -18.12 -33.66
N PRO A 18 12.80 -19.07 -34.42
CA PRO A 18 14.26 -19.33 -34.41
C PRO A 18 15.11 -18.10 -34.74
N GLY A 19 14.58 -17.19 -35.57
CA GLY A 19 15.22 -15.90 -35.85
C GLY A 19 15.33 -15.00 -34.62
N ARG A 20 14.35 -15.06 -33.69
CA ARG A 20 14.37 -14.29 -32.45
C ARG A 20 15.43 -14.82 -31.47
N VAL A 21 15.65 -16.13 -31.43
CA VAL A 21 16.75 -16.73 -30.65
C VAL A 21 18.11 -16.28 -31.19
N SER A 22 18.28 -16.23 -32.51
CA SER A 22 19.50 -15.68 -33.13
C SER A 22 19.70 -14.19 -32.79
N GLN A 23 18.63 -13.41 -32.70
CA GLN A 23 18.69 -12.02 -32.22
C GLN A 23 19.07 -11.94 -30.74
N TYR A 24 18.59 -12.84 -29.88
CA TYR A 24 18.98 -12.88 -28.47
C TYR A 24 20.46 -13.23 -28.28
N ILE A 25 21.01 -14.09 -29.11
CA ILE A 25 22.44 -14.40 -29.12
C ILE A 25 23.24 -13.18 -29.62
N ALA A 26 22.81 -12.53 -30.71
CA ALA A 26 23.47 -11.36 -31.27
C ALA A 26 23.41 -10.12 -30.35
N ALA A 27 22.30 -9.95 -29.61
CA ALA A 27 22.12 -8.88 -28.64
C ALA A 27 22.80 -9.15 -27.28
N GLY A 28 23.49 -10.30 -27.13
CA GLY A 28 24.16 -10.67 -25.88
C GLY A 28 23.20 -11.03 -24.73
N LEU A 29 21.92 -11.27 -25.00
CA LEU A 29 20.94 -11.74 -24.00
C LEU A 29 21.18 -13.21 -23.62
N ILE A 30 21.69 -14.01 -24.57
CA ILE A 30 22.21 -15.36 -24.32
C ILE A 30 23.74 -15.28 -24.49
N GLY A 31 24.47 -15.48 -23.39
CA GLY A 31 25.92 -15.43 -23.37
C GLY A 31 26.59 -16.71 -23.92
N PRO A 32 27.91 -16.67 -24.20
CA PRO A 32 28.65 -17.84 -24.67
C PRO A 32 28.61 -19.00 -23.65
N ASP A 33 28.44 -18.70 -22.36
CA ASP A 33 28.36 -19.70 -21.28
C ASP A 33 27.05 -20.53 -21.29
N ALA A 34 26.06 -20.08 -22.07
CA ALA A 34 24.80 -20.77 -22.30
C ALA A 34 24.76 -21.47 -23.67
N LEU A 35 25.86 -21.45 -24.42
CA LEU A 35 26.03 -22.14 -25.69
C LEU A 35 27.02 -23.29 -25.54
N ASP A 36 26.57 -24.49 -25.89
CA ASP A 36 27.38 -25.70 -25.94
C ASP A 36 27.76 -25.98 -27.42
N GLY A 37 29.00 -25.65 -27.78
CA GLY A 37 29.57 -25.77 -29.13
C GLY A 37 29.79 -24.44 -29.88
N GLN A 38 30.61 -24.46 -30.94
CA GLN A 38 30.95 -23.29 -31.76
C GLN A 38 30.28 -23.34 -33.15
N GLY A 39 29.76 -22.21 -33.62
CA GLY A 39 29.25 -22.03 -34.99
C GLY A 39 27.77 -22.41 -35.22
N ARG A 40 27.45 -22.82 -36.45
CA ARG A 40 26.06 -23.04 -36.92
C ARG A 40 25.31 -24.16 -36.17
N ASN A 41 26.04 -25.08 -35.53
CA ASN A 41 25.50 -26.24 -34.81
C ASN A 41 25.53 -26.12 -33.29
N ALA A 42 25.81 -24.93 -32.74
CA ALA A 42 25.83 -24.72 -31.28
C ALA A 42 24.46 -25.02 -30.65
N LYS A 43 24.47 -25.81 -29.58
CA LYS A 43 23.29 -26.15 -28.77
C LYS A 43 23.14 -25.14 -27.64
N VAL A 44 21.91 -24.92 -27.18
CA VAL A 44 21.57 -23.97 -26.11
C VAL A 44 21.34 -24.75 -24.82
N VAL A 45 22.06 -24.39 -23.76
CA VAL A 45 21.82 -24.88 -22.40
C VAL A 45 20.57 -24.20 -21.86
N VAL A 46 19.45 -24.92 -21.84
CA VAL A 46 18.11 -24.36 -21.64
C VAL A 46 17.99 -23.58 -20.33
N ALA A 47 18.46 -24.17 -19.22
CA ALA A 47 18.35 -23.57 -17.90
C ALA A 47 19.11 -22.23 -17.80
N LYS A 48 20.34 -22.19 -18.31
CA LYS A 48 21.19 -20.98 -18.28
C LYS A 48 20.67 -19.89 -19.22
N ALA A 49 20.18 -20.26 -20.40
CA ALA A 49 19.64 -19.30 -21.36
C ALA A 49 18.35 -18.65 -20.85
N ILE A 50 17.45 -19.40 -20.22
CA ILE A 50 16.22 -18.85 -19.63
C ILE A 50 16.57 -17.88 -18.48
N GLU A 51 17.53 -18.24 -17.63
CA GLU A 51 17.97 -17.39 -16.53
C GLU A 51 18.60 -16.09 -17.03
N GLN A 52 19.49 -16.15 -18.02
CA GLN A 52 20.13 -14.97 -18.61
C GLN A 52 19.12 -14.06 -19.32
N ILE A 53 18.16 -14.63 -20.05
CA ILE A 53 17.07 -13.86 -20.68
C ILE A 53 16.20 -13.19 -19.62
N ARG A 54 15.85 -13.88 -18.53
CA ARG A 54 15.07 -13.28 -17.42
C ARG A 54 15.82 -12.17 -16.70
N GLN A 55 17.14 -12.29 -16.53
CA GLN A 55 17.95 -11.27 -15.88
C GLN A 55 18.15 -10.02 -16.74
N ARG A 56 18.40 -10.20 -18.05
CA ARG A 56 18.80 -9.12 -18.96
C ARG A 56 17.64 -8.51 -19.76
N ARG A 57 16.43 -9.09 -19.71
CA ARG A 57 15.27 -8.56 -20.45
C ARG A 57 14.63 -7.40 -19.68
N ASP A 58 14.60 -6.24 -20.34
CA ASP A 58 14.01 -5.00 -19.83
C ASP A 58 12.48 -5.06 -19.78
N ILE A 59 11.87 -4.61 -18.68
CA ILE A 59 10.44 -4.79 -18.34
C ILE A 59 9.53 -4.03 -19.33
N GLY A 60 9.99 -2.91 -19.90
CA GLY A 60 9.24 -2.16 -20.91
C GLY A 60 8.96 -2.96 -22.20
N GLN A 61 9.83 -3.91 -22.54
CA GLN A 61 9.67 -4.84 -23.67
C GLN A 61 8.98 -6.16 -23.26
N ALA A 62 8.95 -6.48 -21.97
CA ALA A 62 8.20 -7.60 -21.43
C ALA A 62 6.70 -7.30 -21.35
N LEU A 63 6.30 -6.07 -21.04
CA LEU A 63 4.87 -5.71 -21.02
C LEU A 63 4.29 -5.54 -22.44
N GLY A 64 5.06 -4.99 -23.39
CA GLY A 64 4.60 -4.76 -24.76
C GLY A 64 4.52 -6.02 -25.64
N ASN A 65 5.32 -7.06 -25.35
CA ASN A 65 5.41 -8.29 -26.17
C ASN A 65 5.31 -9.59 -25.36
N GLY A 66 5.16 -9.55 -24.03
CA GLY A 66 5.41 -10.70 -23.15
C GLY A 66 4.22 -11.55 -22.75
N LEU A 67 3.02 -11.32 -23.29
CA LEU A 67 1.91 -12.25 -23.06
C LEU A 67 2.10 -13.62 -23.74
N SER A 68 2.97 -13.72 -24.76
CA SER A 68 3.18 -14.97 -25.51
C SER A 68 4.49 -15.70 -25.18
N THR A 69 5.44 -15.08 -24.47
CA THR A 69 6.73 -15.72 -24.18
C THR A 69 6.64 -16.55 -22.90
N LYS A 70 6.42 -17.86 -23.04
CA LYS A 70 6.44 -18.81 -21.93
C LYS A 70 7.88 -19.06 -21.48
N LEU A 71 8.38 -18.20 -20.59
CA LEU A 71 9.65 -18.41 -19.89
C LEU A 71 9.47 -19.21 -18.60
N GLY A 72 8.27 -19.69 -18.29
CA GLY A 72 8.01 -20.59 -17.17
C GLY A 72 8.76 -21.90 -17.36
N LEU A 73 9.58 -22.28 -16.38
CA LEU A 73 9.90 -23.68 -16.18
C LEU A 73 8.63 -24.26 -15.57
N ASP A 74 7.77 -24.86 -16.40
CA ASP A 74 6.69 -25.69 -15.89
C ASP A 74 7.34 -26.94 -15.30
N ASP A 75 7.65 -26.91 -14.01
CA ASP A 75 8.08 -28.04 -13.18
C ASP A 75 6.92 -29.02 -12.92
N ASN A 76 6.16 -29.40 -13.96
CA ASN A 76 4.96 -30.20 -13.72
C ASN A 76 4.51 -31.11 -14.86
N GLU A 77 5.45 -31.78 -15.52
CA GLU A 77 5.11 -32.97 -16.31
C GLU A 77 6.25 -33.97 -16.21
N LEU A 78 6.20 -34.85 -15.21
CA LEU A 78 6.62 -36.26 -15.30
C LEU A 78 5.92 -37.06 -14.18
N ASP A 79 4.93 -37.84 -14.63
CA ASP A 79 4.47 -39.13 -14.12
C ASP A 79 3.84 -39.24 -12.71
N SER A 80 2.52 -39.42 -12.75
CA SER A 80 1.73 -40.06 -11.70
C SER A 80 1.94 -41.58 -11.75
N GLU A 81 2.57 -42.17 -10.72
CA GLU A 81 2.22 -43.50 -10.18
C GLU A 81 2.54 -43.56 -8.67
N PRO A 82 1.76 -44.31 -7.86
CA PRO A 82 1.82 -44.26 -6.40
C PRO A 82 2.76 -45.33 -5.83
N GLY A 83 3.66 -44.97 -4.90
CA GLY A 83 4.53 -45.94 -4.26
C GLY A 83 5.36 -45.39 -3.10
N ASP A 84 4.81 -45.60 -1.90
CA ASP A 84 5.45 -45.95 -0.62
C ASP A 84 6.56 -45.07 0.03
N ALA A 85 6.54 -45.08 1.35
CA ALA A 85 7.18 -44.16 2.28
C ALA A 85 8.70 -44.36 2.46
N GLY A 86 9.38 -43.26 2.77
CA GLY A 86 10.70 -43.25 3.40
C GLY A 86 11.22 -41.82 3.61
N PRO A 87 11.50 -41.37 4.85
CA PRO A 87 12.04 -40.05 5.10
C PRO A 87 13.56 -40.12 5.01
N SER A 88 14.17 -39.30 4.14
CA SER A 88 15.61 -39.07 4.17
C SER A 88 15.87 -37.59 3.98
N ALA A 89 16.53 -37.06 5.01
CA ALA A 89 17.15 -35.76 5.02
C ALA A 89 18.05 -35.62 3.79
N ASP A 90 17.93 -34.49 3.09
CA ASP A 90 19.11 -33.92 2.46
C ASP A 90 19.05 -32.40 2.49
N GLU A 91 20.08 -31.87 3.13
CA GLU A 91 20.40 -30.48 3.34
C GLU A 91 21.07 -30.00 2.05
N SER A 92 20.29 -29.43 1.13
CA SER A 92 20.83 -28.85 -0.10
C SER A 92 20.45 -27.37 -0.23
N THR A 93 21.34 -26.54 0.32
CA THR A 93 21.91 -25.37 -0.35
C THR A 93 20.97 -24.64 -1.32
N ARG A 94 20.11 -23.75 -0.78
CA ARG A 94 19.62 -22.62 -1.58
C ARG A 94 20.81 -21.71 -1.89
N PRO A 95 21.20 -21.49 -3.16
CA PRO A 95 22.18 -20.47 -3.46
C PRO A 95 21.58 -19.11 -3.11
N THR A 96 22.15 -18.44 -2.11
CA THR A 96 21.92 -17.03 -1.81
C THR A 96 22.38 -16.24 -3.03
N LYS A 97 21.42 -15.88 -3.89
CA LYS A 97 21.66 -15.00 -5.05
C LYS A 97 22.19 -13.67 -4.52
N THR A 98 23.43 -13.34 -4.84
CA THR A 98 24.04 -12.05 -4.54
C THR A 98 23.16 -10.97 -5.18
N PRO A 99 22.65 -10.00 -4.41
CA PRO A 99 21.81 -8.94 -4.96
C PRO A 99 22.62 -8.17 -6.01
N THR A 100 22.13 -8.18 -7.25
CA THR A 100 22.72 -7.38 -8.32
C THR A 100 22.16 -5.96 -8.20
N ILE A 101 22.92 -4.95 -8.62
CA ILE A 101 22.48 -3.54 -8.66
C ILE A 101 21.10 -3.39 -9.35
N ASP A 102 20.82 -4.22 -10.35
CA ASP A 102 19.51 -4.27 -11.02
C ASP A 102 18.37 -4.73 -10.08
N ASP A 103 18.63 -5.61 -9.11
CA ASP A 103 17.63 -6.04 -8.14
C ASP A 103 17.36 -4.97 -7.08
N GLU A 104 18.35 -4.14 -6.76
CA GLU A 104 18.19 -2.97 -5.90
C GLU A 104 17.36 -1.89 -6.61
N ILE A 105 17.66 -1.60 -7.88
CA ILE A 105 16.85 -0.68 -8.71
C ILE A 105 15.40 -1.18 -8.83
N LYS A 106 15.20 -2.50 -8.99
CA LYS A 106 13.85 -3.11 -9.01
C LYS A 106 13.11 -2.90 -7.70
N ARG A 107 13.78 -3.05 -6.55
CA ARG A 107 13.18 -2.84 -5.22
C ARG A 107 12.83 -1.37 -4.99
N GLU A 108 13.74 -0.46 -5.31
CA GLU A 108 13.51 0.98 -5.14
C GLU A 108 12.37 1.50 -6.03
N ARG A 109 12.25 0.99 -7.27
CA ARG A 109 11.12 1.32 -8.15
C ARG A 109 9.80 0.78 -7.60
N LEU A 110 9.76 -0.45 -7.11
CA LEU A 110 8.58 -1.02 -6.46
C LEU A 110 8.15 -0.18 -5.24
N GLU A 111 9.10 0.27 -4.43
CA GLU A 111 8.83 1.15 -3.29
C GLU A 111 8.35 2.54 -3.72
N SER A 112 8.89 3.09 -4.81
CA SER A 112 8.41 4.34 -5.43
C SER A 112 6.95 4.20 -5.88
N GLU A 113 6.61 3.12 -6.58
CA GLU A 113 5.24 2.85 -7.04
C GLU A 113 4.28 2.59 -5.88
N ARG A 114 4.69 1.82 -4.87
CA ARG A 114 3.89 1.60 -3.66
C ARG A 114 3.60 2.91 -2.92
N ARG A 115 4.58 3.81 -2.85
CA ARG A 115 4.37 5.16 -2.28
C ARG A 115 3.37 5.96 -3.11
N ARG A 116 3.48 5.95 -4.44
CA ARG A 116 2.51 6.63 -5.33
C ARG A 116 1.11 6.05 -5.17
N ASN A 117 0.97 4.74 -5.13
CA ASN A 117 -0.33 4.09 -4.94
C ASN A 117 -0.95 4.47 -3.58
N ARG A 118 -0.14 4.57 -2.52
CA ARG A 118 -0.62 5.00 -1.20
C ARG A 118 -1.11 6.45 -1.21
N ILE A 119 -0.38 7.35 -1.87
CA ILE A 119 -0.76 8.76 -2.01
C ILE A 119 -2.05 8.87 -2.83
N ALA A 120 -2.13 8.18 -3.96
CA ALA A 120 -3.32 8.16 -4.81
C ALA A 120 -4.57 7.64 -4.05
N ALA A 121 -4.42 6.57 -3.27
CA ALA A 121 -5.52 6.04 -2.44
C ALA A 121 -6.00 7.05 -1.39
N GLN A 122 -5.08 7.81 -0.78
CA GLN A 122 -5.43 8.87 0.18
C GLN A 122 -6.16 10.03 -0.51
N GLU A 123 -5.68 10.48 -1.69
CA GLU A 123 -6.33 11.53 -2.47
C GLU A 123 -7.73 11.12 -2.93
N GLU A 124 -7.91 9.87 -3.35
CA GLU A 124 -9.22 9.32 -3.70
C GLU A 124 -10.15 9.24 -2.49
N ALA A 125 -9.65 8.84 -1.33
CA ALA A 125 -10.44 8.80 -0.10
C ALA A 125 -10.83 10.22 0.37
N VAL A 126 -9.98 11.23 0.20
CA VAL A 126 -10.34 12.65 0.42
C VAL A 126 -11.42 13.09 -0.57
N ARG A 127 -11.26 12.76 -1.87
CA ARG A 127 -12.26 13.11 -2.91
C ARG A 127 -13.62 12.45 -2.65
N ARG A 128 -13.62 11.21 -2.15
CA ARG A 128 -14.82 10.47 -1.72
C ARG A 128 -15.39 10.95 -0.38
N GLY A 129 -14.75 11.92 0.29
CA GLY A 129 -15.19 12.45 1.58
C GLY A 129 -14.98 11.51 2.76
N GLN A 130 -14.18 10.45 2.60
CA GLN A 130 -13.88 9.47 3.65
C GLN A 130 -12.75 9.94 4.58
N LEU A 131 -11.86 10.81 4.08
CA LEU A 131 -10.80 11.43 4.88
C LEU A 131 -11.00 12.94 4.95
N LEU A 132 -10.89 13.49 6.16
CA LEU A 132 -10.99 14.91 6.45
C LEU A 132 -9.75 15.36 7.22
N GLU A 133 -9.33 16.60 6.98
CA GLU A 133 -8.24 17.21 7.75
C GLU A 133 -8.70 17.44 9.21
N ALA A 134 -8.11 16.71 10.15
CA ALA A 134 -8.52 16.74 11.55
C ALA A 134 -8.44 18.15 12.17
N SER A 135 -7.42 18.94 11.80
CA SER A 135 -7.24 20.34 12.19
C SER A 135 -8.45 21.20 11.77
N ARG A 136 -8.93 21.02 10.54
CA ARG A 136 -10.08 21.73 9.99
C ARG A 136 -11.37 21.34 10.72
N VAL A 137 -11.59 20.05 10.94
CA VAL A 137 -12.77 19.57 11.70
C VAL A 137 -12.76 20.15 13.12
N LYS A 138 -11.60 20.13 13.80
CA LYS A 138 -11.44 20.69 15.14
C LYS A 138 -11.74 22.19 15.17
N ALA A 139 -11.27 22.94 14.17
CA ALA A 139 -11.54 24.36 14.05
C ALA A 139 -13.04 24.66 13.87
N GLU A 140 -13.71 23.94 12.96
CA GLU A 140 -15.15 24.11 12.73
C GLU A 140 -15.98 23.70 13.96
N MET A 141 -15.63 22.60 14.63
CA MET A 141 -16.29 22.20 15.88
C MET A 141 -16.10 23.24 17.00
N THR A 142 -14.94 23.88 17.07
CA THR A 142 -14.67 24.95 18.05
C THR A 142 -15.52 26.18 17.75
N LYS A 143 -15.66 26.57 16.49
CA LYS A 143 -16.55 27.68 16.09
C LYS A 143 -18.01 27.38 16.44
N LEU A 144 -18.49 26.17 16.14
CA LEU A 144 -19.85 25.75 16.47
C LEU A 144 -20.09 25.79 17.98
N ALA A 145 -19.16 25.27 18.78
CA ALA A 145 -19.25 25.30 20.24
C ALA A 145 -19.26 26.74 20.79
N GLN A 146 -18.49 27.64 20.19
CA GLN A 146 -18.48 29.06 20.58
C GLN A 146 -19.81 29.75 20.26
N ALA A 147 -20.39 29.49 19.08
CA ALA A 147 -21.68 30.06 18.70
C ALA A 147 -22.80 29.66 19.68
N ILE A 148 -22.84 28.37 20.05
CA ILE A 148 -23.79 27.84 21.05
C ILE A 148 -23.56 28.50 22.42
N GLU A 149 -22.30 28.73 22.80
CA GLU A 149 -21.95 29.35 24.07
C GLU A 149 -22.34 30.84 24.11
N ASP A 150 -22.22 31.56 23.00
CA ASP A 150 -22.61 32.97 22.90
C ASP A 150 -24.14 33.12 22.95
N GLU A 151 -24.89 32.24 22.27
CA GLU A 151 -26.35 32.18 22.35
C GLU A 151 -26.82 31.89 23.79
N ASN A 152 -26.24 30.88 24.44
CA ASN A 152 -26.51 30.58 25.85
C ASN A 152 -26.16 31.73 26.80
N ALA A 153 -25.13 32.52 26.47
CA ALA A 153 -24.76 33.69 27.26
C ALA A 153 -25.82 34.79 27.16
N GLY A 154 -26.43 34.97 25.98
CA GLY A 154 -27.52 35.90 25.73
C GLY A 154 -28.75 35.58 26.56
N MET A 155 -29.16 34.31 26.60
CA MET A 155 -30.35 33.85 27.35
C MET A 155 -30.29 34.15 28.86
N LEU A 156 -29.10 34.32 29.44
CA LEU A 156 -28.98 34.68 30.85
C LEU A 156 -29.59 36.04 31.18
N ALA A 157 -29.57 36.99 30.23
CA ALA A 157 -30.18 38.30 30.42
C ALA A 157 -31.72 38.19 30.51
N ASP A 158 -32.31 37.34 29.68
CA ASP A 158 -33.75 37.06 29.68
C ASP A 158 -34.17 36.36 30.96
N PHE A 159 -33.42 35.34 31.40
CA PHE A 159 -33.66 34.68 32.70
C PHE A 159 -33.55 35.66 33.86
N ALA A 160 -32.52 36.51 33.87
CA ALA A 160 -32.37 37.53 34.90
C ALA A 160 -33.56 38.50 34.91
N SER A 161 -34.07 38.90 33.74
CA SER A 161 -35.23 39.76 33.61
C SER A 161 -36.49 39.11 34.19
N ALA A 162 -36.78 37.86 33.77
CA ALA A 162 -37.95 37.12 34.24
C ALA A 162 -37.93 36.88 35.75
N ILE A 163 -36.78 36.45 36.30
CA ILE A 163 -36.61 36.24 37.74
C ILE A 163 -36.73 37.56 38.50
N ALA A 164 -36.13 38.64 38.01
CA ALA A 164 -36.22 39.95 38.64
C ALA A 164 -37.66 40.47 38.72
N ALA A 165 -38.43 40.28 37.66
CA ALA A 165 -39.84 40.67 37.61
C ALA A 165 -40.71 39.83 38.56
N GLU A 166 -40.50 38.51 38.59
CA GLU A 166 -41.28 37.58 39.42
C GLU A 166 -41.03 37.82 40.92
N TYR A 167 -39.76 37.93 41.31
CA TYR A 167 -39.36 38.01 42.72
C TYR A 167 -39.11 39.46 43.21
N GLN A 168 -39.33 40.46 42.35
CA GLN A 168 -39.14 41.88 42.65
C GLN A 168 -37.72 42.20 43.19
N VAL A 169 -36.71 41.56 42.60
CA VAL A 169 -35.29 41.74 42.97
C VAL A 169 -34.53 42.50 41.87
N PRO A 170 -33.40 43.16 42.19
CA PRO A 170 -32.60 43.85 41.17
C PRO A 170 -32.07 42.88 40.10
N GLN A 171 -32.47 43.10 38.83
CA GLN A 171 -32.02 42.28 37.69
C GLN A 171 -30.50 42.19 37.58
N ARG A 172 -29.79 43.29 37.85
CA ARG A 172 -28.33 43.35 37.81
C ARG A 172 -27.70 42.28 38.69
N ASP A 173 -28.22 42.13 39.92
CA ASP A 173 -27.65 41.22 40.90
C ASP A 173 -27.97 39.75 40.56
N VAL A 174 -29.17 39.48 40.02
CA VAL A 174 -29.53 38.15 39.47
C VAL A 174 -28.63 37.79 38.29
N LEU A 175 -28.41 38.70 37.35
CA LEU A 175 -27.55 38.47 36.19
C LEU A 175 -26.09 38.20 36.60
N HIS A 176 -25.57 38.96 37.57
CA HIS A 176 -24.24 38.70 38.13
C HIS A 176 -24.16 37.33 38.79
N LEU A 177 -25.18 36.92 39.56
CA LEU A 177 -25.24 35.60 40.18
C LEU A 177 -25.25 34.48 39.12
N LEU A 178 -26.10 34.58 38.11
CA LEU A 178 -26.20 33.60 37.03
C LEU A 178 -24.89 33.48 36.24
N ARG A 179 -24.25 34.60 35.89
CA ARG A 179 -22.95 34.62 35.22
C ARG A 179 -21.87 33.95 36.07
N ARG A 180 -21.82 34.26 37.38
CA ARG A 180 -20.86 33.65 38.32
C ARG A 180 -21.02 32.13 38.38
N ILE A 181 -22.25 31.66 38.63
CA ILE A 181 -22.56 30.22 38.71
C ILE A 181 -22.22 29.52 37.39
N ARG A 182 -22.58 30.12 36.25
CA ARG A 182 -22.26 29.55 34.94
C ARG A 182 -20.75 29.39 34.75
N THR A 183 -19.96 30.42 35.02
CA THR A 183 -18.49 30.37 34.87
C THR A 183 -17.88 29.26 35.73
N GLU A 184 -18.34 29.12 36.98
CA GLU A 184 -17.90 28.06 37.88
C GLU A 184 -18.25 26.67 37.36
N LYS A 185 -19.51 26.46 36.93
CA LYS A 185 -19.95 25.16 36.37
C LYS A 185 -19.26 24.85 35.05
N LYS A 186 -19.00 25.87 34.21
CA LYS A 186 -18.27 25.73 32.94
C LYS A 186 -16.84 25.28 33.17
N ALA A 187 -16.13 25.86 34.13
CA ALA A 187 -14.76 25.44 34.47
C ALA A 187 -14.71 23.94 34.85
N GLY A 188 -15.61 23.51 35.74
CA GLY A 188 -15.70 22.09 36.11
C GLY A 188 -16.10 21.17 34.95
N ALA A 189 -16.97 21.61 34.04
CA ALA A 189 -17.31 20.86 32.84
C ALA A 189 -16.14 20.76 31.85
N ALA A 190 -15.39 21.84 31.66
CA ALA A 190 -14.18 21.88 30.82
C ALA A 190 -13.12 20.90 31.35
N ASP A 191 -12.91 20.82 32.67
CA ASP A 191 -11.97 19.86 33.26
C ASP A 191 -12.39 18.41 33.01
N ARG A 192 -13.69 18.09 33.16
CA ARG A 192 -14.20 16.76 32.83
C ARG A 192 -14.07 16.43 31.35
N ALA A 193 -14.29 17.40 30.46
CA ALA A 193 -14.10 17.22 29.02
C ALA A 193 -12.61 16.99 28.68
N ARG A 194 -11.69 17.76 29.27
CA ARG A 194 -10.24 17.57 29.09
C ARG A 194 -9.76 16.20 29.54
N ARG A 195 -10.23 15.72 30.70
CA ARG A 195 -9.90 14.37 31.20
C ARG A 195 -10.39 13.27 30.24
N ARG A 196 -11.62 13.40 29.72
CA ARG A 196 -12.15 12.46 28.72
C ARG A 196 -11.36 12.48 27.42
N ALA A 197 -10.97 13.66 26.95
CA ALA A 197 -10.14 13.79 25.76
C ALA A 197 -8.76 13.13 25.95
N ALA A 198 -8.14 13.30 27.13
CA ALA A 198 -6.86 12.68 27.45
C ALA A 198 -6.92 11.14 27.56
N SER A 199 -8.10 10.57 27.82
CA SER A 199 -8.29 9.11 27.85
C SER A 199 -8.55 8.48 26.47
N LEU A 200 -8.72 9.28 25.43
CA LEU A 200 -8.94 8.78 24.07
C LEU A 200 -7.59 8.57 23.36
N PRO A 201 -7.44 7.49 22.57
CA PRO A 201 -6.24 7.27 21.77
C PRO A 201 -6.05 8.38 20.74
N GLU A 202 -4.80 8.82 20.54
CA GLU A 202 -4.47 9.91 19.61
C GLU A 202 -4.73 9.52 18.14
N GLN A 203 -4.60 8.24 17.81
CA GLN A 203 -4.87 7.69 16.49
C GLN A 203 -5.68 6.40 16.63
N THR A 204 -6.64 6.21 15.72
CA THR A 204 -7.41 4.96 15.60
C THR A 204 -7.21 4.44 14.18
N GLU A 205 -6.66 3.23 14.04
CA GLU A 205 -6.56 2.58 12.73
C GLU A 205 -7.97 2.27 12.23
N THR A 206 -8.29 2.76 11.03
CA THR A 206 -9.58 2.51 10.36
C THR A 206 -9.29 1.81 9.05
N ILE A 207 -9.85 0.62 8.87
CA ILE A 207 -9.79 -0.11 7.60
C ILE A 207 -10.85 0.49 6.69
N LEU A 208 -10.44 1.13 5.60
CA LEU A 208 -11.34 1.57 4.55
C LEU A 208 -11.65 0.36 3.67
N GLU A 209 -12.76 -0.32 3.92
CA GLU A 209 -13.28 -1.33 2.99
C GLU A 209 -13.77 -0.61 1.72
N ASP A 210 -13.13 -0.88 0.58
CA ASP A 210 -13.64 -0.46 -0.73
C ASP A 210 -14.93 -1.23 -1.02
N ASN A 211 -16.06 -0.68 -0.56
CA ASN A 211 -17.36 -1.07 -1.08
C ASN A 211 -17.48 -0.51 -2.51
N ALA A 212 -16.92 -1.25 -3.46
CA ALA A 212 -17.22 -1.10 -4.88
C ALA A 212 -18.66 -1.54 -5.11
N ALA A 213 -19.55 -0.58 -5.30
CA ALA A 213 -20.91 -0.76 -5.81
C ALA A 213 -20.99 -0.13 -7.21
#